data_AF-A0A7J9BQ32-F1
#
_entry.id   AF-A0A7J9BQ32-F1
#
_cell.length_a   1.000
_cell.length_b   1.000
_cell.length_c   1.000
_cell.angle_alpha   90.00
_cell.angle_beta   90.00
_cell.angle_gamma   90.00
#
_symmetry.space_group_name_H-M   'P 1'
#
loop_
_entity.id
_entity.type
_entity.pdbx_description
1 polymer ?
#
loop_
_entity_poly.entity_id
_entity_poly.type
_entity_poly.pdbx_seq_one_letter_code
_entity_poly.pdbx_strand_id
1 'polypeptide(L)'
;MRRLVVGTMTTPGYNEWWVRRINDNTPKPSPKNSQSIEEHLRVVPSELEIIRQDFERKNSDLEKKIKQMEEEKMNLILDIDVQKLETEKLRKGKNKVEEDLDSLKTDYKNNQVRNRDYIMEEAVVQIRGVADHLQTLAVQADTLSVKYELESDRGQELAALLRKIKVLSIRAKPYL
;
A
#
# COMPACT_ATOMS: atom_id res chain seq x y z
N MET A 1 -3.31 -56.22 40.38
CA MET A 1 -4.35 -55.71 39.45
C MET A 1 -4.31 -54.18 39.51
N ARG A 2 -4.12 -53.51 38.36
CA ARG A 2 -4.01 -52.05 38.29
C ARG A 2 -5.40 -51.44 38.54
N ARG A 3 -5.50 -50.51 39.49
CA ARG A 3 -6.71 -49.73 39.71
C ARG A 3 -6.85 -48.76 38.53
N LEU A 4 -7.86 -48.96 37.71
CA LEU A 4 -8.34 -47.92 36.81
C LEU A 4 -8.86 -46.79 37.70
N VAL A 5 -8.20 -45.64 37.64
CA VAL A 5 -8.74 -44.39 38.21
C VAL A 5 -9.91 -44.00 37.31
N VAL A 6 -11.08 -44.57 37.63
CA VAL A 6 -12.35 -44.14 37.10
C VAL A 6 -12.56 -42.73 37.64
N GLY A 7 -12.49 -41.74 36.75
CA GLY A 7 -12.68 -40.34 37.10
C GLY A 7 -13.96 -40.15 37.90
N THR A 8 -13.94 -39.24 38.86
CA THR A 8 -15.06 -38.83 39.72
C THR A 8 -16.31 -38.51 38.88
N MET A 9 -17.11 -39.52 38.60
CA MET A 9 -18.42 -39.43 37.94
C MET A 9 -19.55 -39.15 38.94
N THR A 10 -19.21 -38.95 40.21
CA THR A 10 -20.16 -38.66 41.28
C THR A 10 -20.64 -37.22 41.18
N THR A 11 -21.56 -36.97 40.26
CA THR A 11 -22.39 -35.77 40.22
C THR A 11 -23.12 -35.58 41.56
N PRO A 12 -23.47 -34.35 41.93
CA PRO A 12 -24.25 -34.08 43.14
C PRO A 12 -25.54 -34.93 43.23
N GLY A 13 -26.16 -35.23 42.08
CA GLY A 13 -27.34 -36.09 41.97
C GLY A 13 -27.11 -37.54 42.40
N TYR A 14 -25.96 -38.15 42.05
CA TYR A 14 -25.62 -39.50 42.52
C TYR A 14 -25.41 -39.53 44.03
N ASN A 15 -24.73 -38.52 44.60
CA ASN A 15 -24.48 -38.46 46.04
C ASN A 15 -25.79 -38.25 46.84
N GLU A 16 -26.67 -37.35 46.40
CA GLU A 16 -27.98 -37.14 47.04
C GLU A 16 -28.88 -38.37 46.98
N TRP A 17 -28.80 -39.09 45.86
CA TRP A 17 -29.55 -40.31 45.67
C TRP A 17 -29.03 -41.47 46.54
N TRP A 18 -27.70 -41.59 46.71
CA TRP A 18 -27.09 -42.62 47.57
C TRP A 18 -27.52 -42.48 49.03
N VAL A 19 -27.68 -41.24 49.52
CA VAL A 19 -28.07 -40.94 50.90
C VAL A 19 -29.54 -41.30 51.20
N ARG A 20 -30.41 -41.35 50.18
CA ARG A 20 -31.87 -41.53 50.32
C ARG A 20 -32.36 -42.98 50.27
N ARG A 21 -31.50 -43.96 50.01
CA ARG A 21 -31.88 -45.37 49.74
C ARG A 21 -31.15 -46.39 50.64
N ILE A 22 -31.71 -47.59 50.76
CA ILE A 22 -31.07 -48.75 51.44
C ILE A 22 -30.46 -49.73 50.43
N ASN A 23 -31.14 -49.98 49.31
CA ASN A 23 -30.78 -50.90 48.21
C ASN A 23 -31.32 -50.37 46.88
N ASP A 24 -31.23 -51.14 45.77
CA ASP A 24 -31.18 -50.54 44.44
C ASP A 24 -32.36 -49.59 44.08
N ASN A 25 -33.55 -49.90 44.59
CA ASN A 25 -34.78 -49.14 44.34
C ASN A 25 -35.60 -48.89 45.62
N THR A 26 -35.05 -49.13 46.82
CA THR A 26 -35.81 -49.13 48.08
C THR A 26 -35.58 -47.84 48.89
N PRO A 27 -36.62 -47.01 49.13
CA PRO A 27 -36.51 -45.81 49.96
C PRO A 27 -36.14 -46.17 51.39
N LYS A 28 -35.31 -45.35 52.03
CA LYS A 28 -34.99 -45.52 53.45
C LYS A 28 -36.21 -45.12 54.31
N PRO A 29 -36.76 -46.00 55.17
CA PRO A 29 -37.86 -45.63 56.04
C PRO A 29 -37.40 -44.63 57.10
N SER A 30 -38.19 -43.56 57.33
CA SER A 30 -37.90 -42.58 58.37
C SER A 30 -38.47 -43.03 59.73
N PRO A 31 -37.81 -42.73 60.87
CA PRO A 31 -38.26 -43.19 62.19
C PRO A 31 -39.42 -42.37 62.78
N LYS A 32 -40.04 -41.45 62.04
CA LYS A 32 -41.18 -40.64 62.47
C LYS A 32 -42.40 -40.93 61.59
N ASN A 33 -43.33 -41.71 62.12
CA ASN A 33 -44.51 -42.30 61.46
C ASN A 33 -45.61 -41.28 61.06
N SER A 34 -45.23 -40.10 60.56
CA SER A 34 -46.14 -39.01 60.15
C SER A 34 -46.13 -38.73 58.65
N GLN A 35 -45.34 -39.48 57.87
CA GLN A 35 -45.27 -39.36 56.41
C GLN A 35 -46.40 -40.16 55.75
N SER A 36 -47.02 -39.61 54.71
CA SER A 36 -48.14 -40.26 54.01
C SER A 36 -47.70 -41.58 53.35
N ILE A 37 -48.66 -42.50 53.16
CA ILE A 37 -48.45 -43.76 52.42
C ILE A 37 -47.85 -43.50 51.03
N GLU A 38 -48.17 -42.36 50.42
CA GLU A 38 -47.62 -41.90 49.14
C GLU A 38 -46.09 -41.75 49.14
N GLU A 39 -45.51 -41.29 50.24
CA GLU A 39 -44.05 -41.14 50.37
C GLU A 39 -43.33 -42.48 50.47
N HIS A 40 -44.00 -43.51 51.01
CA HIS A 40 -43.47 -44.88 51.11
C HIS A 40 -43.59 -45.66 49.79
N LEU A 41 -44.47 -45.22 48.88
CA LEU A 41 -44.65 -45.74 47.53
C LEU A 41 -43.77 -45.02 46.49
N ARG A 42 -43.05 -43.97 46.89
CA ARG A 42 -42.20 -43.17 46.00
C ARG A 42 -41.00 -43.99 45.51
N VAL A 43 -41.02 -44.36 44.24
CA VAL A 43 -39.92 -45.10 43.60
C VAL A 43 -38.68 -44.21 43.50
N VAL A 44 -37.56 -44.67 44.07
CA VAL A 44 -36.25 -44.04 43.92
C VAL A 44 -35.66 -44.50 42.57
N PRO A 45 -35.16 -43.59 41.71
CA PRO A 45 -34.52 -43.95 40.43
C PRO A 45 -33.38 -44.95 40.60
N SER A 46 -33.01 -45.70 39.57
CA SER A 46 -31.84 -46.61 39.64
C SER A 46 -30.51 -45.89 39.40
N GLU A 47 -29.37 -46.52 39.76
CA GLU A 47 -28.02 -45.99 39.44
C GLU A 47 -27.87 -45.67 37.97
N LEU A 48 -28.30 -46.62 37.14
CA LEU A 48 -28.23 -46.53 35.69
C LEU A 48 -29.10 -45.39 35.16
N GLU A 49 -30.26 -45.15 35.78
CA GLU A 49 -31.15 -44.07 35.36
C GLU A 49 -30.55 -42.68 35.65
N ILE A 50 -29.86 -42.52 36.78
CA ILE A 50 -29.16 -41.27 37.13
C ILE A 50 -27.95 -41.05 36.22
N ILE A 51 -27.13 -42.09 36.04
CA ILE A 51 -25.98 -42.04 35.13
C ILE A 51 -26.43 -41.70 33.70
N ARG A 52 -27.56 -42.26 33.26
CA ARG A 52 -28.16 -41.96 31.95
C ARG A 52 -28.59 -40.50 31.87
N GLN A 53 -29.32 -39.97 32.86
CA GLN A 53 -29.74 -38.57 32.88
C GLN A 53 -28.56 -37.60 32.87
N ASP A 54 -27.49 -37.89 33.63
CA ASP A 54 -26.29 -37.07 33.64
C ASP A 54 -25.54 -37.11 32.30
N PHE A 55 -25.52 -38.28 31.65
CA PHE A 55 -24.95 -38.43 30.33
C PHE A 55 -25.76 -37.64 29.29
N GLU A 56 -27.09 -37.73 29.31
CA GLU A 56 -27.98 -36.94 28.45
C GLU A 56 -27.79 -35.44 28.64
N ARG A 57 -27.67 -34.96 29.90
CA ARG A 57 -27.41 -33.55 30.19
C ARG A 57 -26.07 -33.09 29.60
N LYS A 58 -24.99 -33.84 29.84
CA LYS A 58 -23.67 -33.56 29.28
C LYS A 58 -23.69 -33.58 27.76
N ASN A 59 -24.40 -34.53 27.16
CA ASN A 59 -24.52 -34.62 25.71
C ASN A 59 -25.26 -33.40 25.14
N SER A 60 -26.34 -32.95 25.77
CA SER A 60 -27.04 -31.72 25.37
C SER A 60 -26.16 -30.47 25.50
N ASP A 61 -25.38 -30.36 26.57
CA ASP A 61 -24.45 -29.23 26.75
C ASP A 61 -23.33 -29.24 25.70
N LEU A 62 -22.80 -30.42 25.35
CA LEU A 62 -21.83 -30.57 24.26
C LEU A 62 -22.45 -30.22 22.90
N GLU A 63 -23.67 -30.67 22.61
CA GLU A 63 -24.37 -30.31 21.37
C GLU A 63 -24.59 -28.79 21.25
N LYS A 64 -24.97 -28.11 22.34
CA LYS A 64 -25.09 -26.64 22.37
C LYS A 64 -23.73 -25.98 22.10
N LYS A 65 -22.66 -26.47 22.72
CA LYS A 65 -21.31 -25.94 22.52
C LYS A 65 -20.80 -26.17 21.10
N ILE A 66 -21.11 -27.30 20.48
CA ILE A 66 -20.81 -27.57 19.07
C ILE A 66 -21.51 -26.56 18.17
N LYS A 67 -22.82 -26.35 18.36
CA LYS A 67 -23.59 -25.35 17.59
C LYS A 67 -23.02 -23.95 17.72
N GLN A 68 -22.67 -23.54 18.94
CA GLN A 68 -22.04 -22.25 19.18
C GLN A 68 -20.69 -22.12 18.44
N MET A 69 -19.84 -23.15 18.51
CA MET A 69 -18.55 -23.14 17.80
C MET A 69 -18.73 -23.13 16.28
N GLU A 70 -19.75 -23.80 15.74
CA GLU A 70 -20.07 -23.75 14.32
C GLU A 70 -20.50 -22.34 13.87
N GLU A 71 -21.30 -21.65 14.68
CA GLU A 71 -21.70 -20.26 14.43
C GLU A 71 -20.50 -19.31 14.52
N GLU A 72 -19.67 -19.42 15.55
CA GLU A 72 -18.43 -18.64 15.70
C GLU A 72 -17.49 -18.86 14.52
N LYS A 73 -17.33 -20.11 14.06
CA LYS A 73 -16.54 -20.43 12.88
C LYS A 73 -17.09 -19.76 11.62
N MET A 74 -18.41 -19.76 11.41
CA MET A 74 -19.03 -19.10 10.26
C MET A 74 -18.80 -17.58 10.29
N ASN A 75 -18.93 -16.95 11.47
CA ASN A 75 -18.64 -15.53 11.63
C ASN A 75 -17.17 -15.20 11.33
N LEU A 76 -16.23 -16.00 11.83
CA LEU A 76 -14.81 -15.82 11.54
C LEU A 76 -14.49 -15.95 10.04
N ILE A 77 -15.14 -16.88 9.33
CA ILE A 77 -14.97 -17.01 7.87
C ILE A 77 -15.43 -15.73 7.16
N LEU A 78 -16.59 -15.19 7.56
CA LEU A 78 -17.11 -13.94 6.99
C LEU A 78 -16.16 -12.76 7.28
N ASP A 79 -15.65 -12.64 8.50
CA ASP A 79 -14.70 -11.58 8.88
C ASP A 79 -13.42 -11.64 8.04
N ILE A 80 -12.89 -12.85 7.81
CA ILE A 80 -11.72 -13.06 6.95
C ILE A 80 -12.01 -12.56 5.53
N ASP A 81 -13.18 -12.87 4.97
CA ASP A 81 -13.52 -12.47 3.61
C ASP A 81 -13.79 -10.96 3.49
N VAL A 82 -14.35 -10.33 4.52
CA VAL A 82 -14.45 -8.86 4.61
C VAL A 82 -13.07 -8.22 4.62
N GLN A 83 -12.15 -8.71 5.46
CA GLN A 83 -10.78 -8.19 5.53
C GLN A 83 -10.03 -8.36 4.19
N LYS A 84 -10.19 -9.50 3.51
CA LYS A 84 -9.64 -9.70 2.16
C LYS A 84 -10.18 -8.67 1.16
N LEU A 85 -11.48 -8.39 1.19
CA LEU A 85 -12.10 -7.42 0.29
C LEU A 85 -11.59 -6.00 0.56
N GLU A 86 -11.48 -5.60 1.83
CA GLU A 86 -10.96 -4.29 2.22
C GLU A 86 -9.49 -4.11 1.83
N THR A 87 -8.65 -5.11 2.09
CA THR A 87 -7.23 -5.10 1.71
C THR A 87 -7.05 -5.03 0.20
N GLU A 88 -7.87 -5.73 -0.57
CA GLU A 88 -7.85 -5.65 -2.04
C GLU A 88 -8.28 -4.28 -2.56
N LYS A 89 -9.32 -3.67 -1.96
CA LYS A 89 -9.74 -2.30 -2.29
C LYS A 89 -8.64 -1.28 -2.00
N LEU A 90 -7.98 -1.40 -0.85
CA LEU A 90 -6.85 -0.55 -0.48
C LEU A 90 -5.69 -0.71 -1.46
N ARG A 91 -5.36 -1.95 -1.85
CA ARG A 91 -4.32 -2.24 -2.85
C ARG A 91 -4.62 -1.56 -4.19
N LYS A 92 -5.84 -1.69 -4.70
CA LYS A 92 -6.27 -1.02 -5.95
C LYS A 92 -6.18 0.51 -5.84
N GLY A 93 -6.62 1.07 -4.71
CA GLY A 93 -6.51 2.51 -4.46
C GLY A 93 -5.06 3.00 -4.45
N LYS A 94 -4.17 2.27 -3.77
CA LYS A 94 -2.74 2.58 -3.72
C LYS A 94 -2.11 2.57 -5.12
N ASN A 95 -2.37 1.53 -5.91
CA ASN A 95 -1.81 1.40 -7.25
C ASN A 95 -2.24 2.57 -8.16
N LYS A 96 -3.51 2.98 -8.09
CA LYS A 96 -4.00 4.14 -8.86
C LYS A 96 -3.27 5.43 -8.47
N VAL A 97 -3.12 5.69 -7.17
CA VAL A 97 -2.40 6.89 -6.68
C VAL A 97 -0.93 6.87 -7.12
N GLU A 98 -0.31 5.69 -7.15
CA GLU A 98 1.06 5.51 -7.62
C GLU A 98 1.20 5.78 -9.12
N GLU A 99 0.29 5.28 -9.95
CA GLU A 99 0.23 5.59 -11.39
C GLU A 99 0.01 7.08 -11.64
N ASP A 100 -0.91 7.72 -10.92
CA ASP A 100 -1.19 9.15 -11.03
C ASP A 100 0.05 9.99 -10.64
N LEU A 101 0.78 9.57 -9.60
CA LEU A 101 2.02 10.23 -9.16
C LEU A 101 3.13 10.10 -10.21
N ASP A 102 3.30 8.92 -10.80
CA ASP A 102 4.30 8.69 -11.85
C ASP A 102 3.98 9.51 -13.10
N SER A 103 2.71 9.57 -13.52
CA SER A 103 2.26 10.44 -14.61
C SER A 103 2.60 11.91 -14.31
N LEU A 104 2.24 12.40 -13.12
CA LEU A 104 2.50 13.78 -12.72
C LEU A 104 4.01 14.10 -12.71
N LYS A 105 4.84 13.16 -12.24
CA LYS A 105 6.30 13.30 -12.25
C LYS A 105 6.86 13.37 -13.66
N THR A 106 6.32 12.58 -14.60
CA THR A 106 6.71 12.67 -16.01
C THR A 106 6.28 13.99 -16.64
N ASP A 107 5.05 14.45 -16.39
CA ASP A 107 4.55 15.73 -16.91
C ASP A 107 5.36 16.91 -16.40
N TYR A 108 5.72 16.92 -15.12
CA TYR A 108 6.57 17.96 -14.56
C TYR A 108 7.93 18.04 -15.26
N LYS A 109 8.60 16.90 -15.48
CA LYS A 109 9.88 16.84 -16.21
C LYS A 109 9.72 17.32 -17.65
N ASN A 110 8.66 16.90 -18.33
CA ASN A 110 8.39 17.30 -19.70
C ASN A 110 8.14 18.81 -19.80
N ASN A 111 7.39 19.38 -18.87
CA ASN A 111 7.16 20.82 -18.81
C ASN A 111 8.45 21.60 -18.51
N GLN A 112 9.33 21.06 -17.66
CA GLN A 112 10.64 21.65 -17.42
C GLN A 112 11.50 21.70 -18.69
N VAL A 113 11.50 20.62 -19.49
CA VAL A 113 12.21 20.58 -20.78
C VAL A 113 11.58 21.57 -21.76
N ARG A 114 10.25 21.55 -21.93
CA ARG A 114 9.54 22.50 -22.82
C ARG A 114 9.82 23.95 -22.47
N ASN A 115 9.85 24.31 -21.19
CA ASN A 115 10.16 25.67 -20.76
C ASN A 115 11.60 26.07 -21.15
N ARG A 116 12.56 25.14 -21.05
CA ARG A 116 13.93 25.39 -21.49
C ARG A 116 14.03 25.54 -22.99
N ASP A 117 13.34 24.68 -23.74
CA ASP A 117 13.28 24.75 -25.20
C ASP A 117 12.68 26.09 -25.66
N TYR A 118 11.58 26.52 -25.06
CA TYR A 118 10.96 27.81 -25.35
C TYR A 118 11.91 29.00 -25.09
N ILE A 119 12.58 29.02 -23.93
CA ILE A 119 13.57 30.07 -23.61
C ILE A 119 14.73 30.05 -24.60
N MET A 120 15.18 28.86 -25.01
CA MET A 120 16.26 28.71 -25.97
C MET A 120 15.85 29.20 -27.37
N GLU A 121 14.66 28.86 -27.83
CA GLU A 121 14.12 29.34 -29.11
C GLU A 121 14.05 30.88 -29.15
N GLU A 122 13.53 31.50 -28.09
CA GLU A 122 13.49 32.97 -27.96
C GLU A 122 14.89 33.59 -28.00
N ALA A 123 15.84 33.01 -27.27
CA ALA A 123 17.23 33.47 -27.27
C ALA A 123 17.88 33.34 -28.66
N VAL A 124 17.61 32.26 -29.40
CA VAL A 124 18.11 32.05 -30.77
C VAL A 124 17.55 33.11 -31.72
N VAL A 125 16.27 33.45 -31.61
CA VAL A 125 15.64 34.52 -32.42
C VAL A 125 16.30 35.86 -32.13
N GLN A 126 16.54 36.19 -30.85
CA GLN A 126 17.21 37.44 -30.46
C GLN A 126 18.65 37.51 -30.98
N ILE A 127 19.42 36.43 -30.85
CA ILE A 127 20.79 36.35 -31.37
C ILE A 127 20.81 36.55 -32.90
N ARG A 128 19.87 35.95 -33.62
CA ARG A 128 19.76 36.12 -35.07
C ARG A 128 19.48 37.58 -35.44
N GLY A 129 18.54 38.24 -34.75
CA GLY A 129 18.26 39.66 -34.96
C GLY A 129 19.48 40.55 -34.75
N VAL A 130 20.25 40.31 -33.68
CA VAL A 130 21.51 41.02 -33.43
C VAL A 130 22.54 40.75 -34.54
N ALA A 131 22.67 39.49 -34.98
CA ALA A 131 23.58 39.12 -36.07
C ALA A 131 23.22 39.82 -37.39
N ASP A 132 21.93 39.89 -37.74
CA ASP A 132 21.45 40.57 -38.96
C ASP A 132 21.75 42.08 -38.93
N HIS A 133 21.57 42.72 -37.76
CA HIS A 133 21.94 44.13 -37.56
C HIS A 133 23.44 44.36 -37.70
N LEU A 134 24.27 43.52 -37.08
CA LEU A 134 25.72 43.60 -37.21
C LEU A 134 26.19 43.38 -38.65
N GLN A 135 25.58 42.45 -39.37
CA GLN A 135 25.89 42.21 -40.78
C GLN A 135 25.53 43.43 -41.65
N THR A 136 24.40 44.08 -41.36
CA THR A 136 24.02 45.33 -42.04
C THR A 136 25.05 46.44 -41.79
N LEU A 137 25.48 46.62 -40.54
CA LEU A 137 26.51 47.60 -40.18
C LEU A 137 27.86 47.32 -40.84
N ALA A 138 28.25 46.05 -40.95
CA ALA A 138 29.48 45.64 -41.64
C ALA A 138 29.44 46.03 -43.13
N VAL A 139 28.34 45.73 -43.83
CA VAL A 139 28.15 46.12 -45.24
C VAL A 139 28.18 47.65 -45.40
N GLN A 140 27.60 48.40 -44.47
CA GLN A 140 27.66 49.86 -44.48
C GLN A 140 29.10 50.37 -44.30
N ALA A 141 29.86 49.79 -43.37
CA ALA A 141 31.26 50.13 -43.15
C ALA A 141 32.12 49.84 -44.39
N ASP A 142 31.94 48.67 -45.02
CA ASP A 142 32.63 48.30 -46.25
C ASP A 142 32.32 49.30 -47.38
N THR A 143 31.05 49.66 -47.54
CA THR A 143 30.60 50.64 -48.54
C THR A 143 31.25 52.01 -48.31
N LEU A 144 31.30 52.48 -47.06
CA LEU A 144 31.97 53.74 -46.69
C LEU A 144 33.48 53.68 -46.91
N SER A 145 34.11 52.54 -46.60
CA SER A 145 35.54 52.34 -46.84
C SER A 145 35.88 52.44 -48.33
N VAL A 146 35.10 51.79 -49.19
CA VAL A 146 35.28 51.86 -50.65
C VAL A 146 35.11 53.30 -51.16
N LYS A 147 34.09 54.02 -50.69
CA LYS A 147 33.92 55.44 -51.04
C LYS A 147 35.14 56.26 -50.61
N TYR A 148 35.64 56.05 -49.40
CA TYR A 148 36.82 56.77 -48.92
C TYR A 148 38.07 56.47 -49.75
N GLU A 149 38.32 55.23 -50.13
CA GLU A 149 39.46 54.88 -50.99
C GLU A 149 39.37 55.44 -52.41
N LEU A 150 38.17 55.51 -52.99
CA LEU A 150 37.97 55.92 -54.38
C LEU A 150 37.74 57.42 -54.55
N GLU A 151 37.03 58.07 -53.63
CA GLU A 151 36.56 59.46 -53.79
C GLU A 151 37.37 60.47 -52.96
N SER A 152 38.14 60.05 -51.95
CA SER A 152 38.97 60.94 -51.14
C SER A 152 40.40 61.00 -51.67
N ASP A 153 40.92 62.18 -52.01
CA ASP A 153 42.32 62.37 -52.45
C ASP A 153 43.33 61.76 -51.45
N ARG A 154 43.10 62.00 -50.15
CA ARG A 154 43.90 61.38 -49.07
C ARG A 154 43.74 59.87 -49.00
N GLY A 155 42.53 59.36 -49.28
CA GLY A 155 42.25 57.92 -49.33
C GLY A 155 43.00 57.23 -50.48
N GLN A 156 42.98 57.82 -51.67
CA GLN A 156 43.73 57.34 -52.83
C GLN A 156 45.24 57.33 -52.59
N GLU A 157 45.80 58.40 -52.01
CA GLU A 157 47.21 58.50 -51.64
C GLU A 157 47.62 57.40 -50.64
N LEU A 158 46.84 57.22 -49.56
CA LEU A 158 47.09 56.20 -48.56
C LEU A 158 47.00 54.78 -49.15
N ALA A 159 46.00 54.51 -50.00
CA ALA A 159 45.86 53.22 -50.68
C ALA A 159 47.03 52.94 -51.65
N ALA A 160 47.55 53.98 -52.33
CA ALA A 160 48.74 53.85 -53.17
C ALA A 160 50.01 53.56 -52.35
N LEU A 161 50.19 54.22 -51.21
CA LEU A 161 51.31 53.97 -50.29
C LEU A 161 51.25 52.55 -49.69
N LEU A 162 50.07 52.10 -49.27
CA LEU A 162 49.86 50.73 -48.78
C LEU A 162 50.23 49.67 -49.82
N ARG A 163 49.84 49.87 -51.09
CA ARG A 163 50.24 48.99 -52.20
C ARG A 163 51.76 48.95 -52.37
N LYS A 164 52.43 50.10 -52.33
CA LYS A 164 53.91 50.17 -52.38
C LYS A 164 54.54 49.41 -51.22
N ILE A 165 54.08 49.62 -49.98
CA ILE A 165 54.58 48.93 -48.79
C ILE A 165 54.40 47.41 -48.91
N LYS A 166 53.24 46.94 -49.38
CA LYS A 166 52.96 45.50 -49.56
C LYS A 166 53.90 44.87 -50.57
N VAL A 167 54.15 45.54 -51.70
CA VAL A 167 55.14 45.09 -52.70
C VAL A 167 56.54 45.04 -52.12
N LEU A 168 56.95 46.09 -51.39
CA LEU A 168 58.26 46.13 -50.73
C LEU A 168 58.42 45.02 -49.69
N SER A 169 57.39 44.75 -48.90
CA SER A 169 57.39 43.71 -47.88
C SER A 169 57.51 42.31 -48.49
N ILE A 170 56.79 42.02 -49.58
CA ILE A 170 56.94 40.76 -50.34
C ILE A 170 58.37 40.65 -50.91
N ARG A 171 58.90 41.74 -51.45
CA ARG A 171 60.27 41.78 -51.99
C ARG A 171 61.35 41.61 -50.91
N ALA A 172 61.07 42.05 -49.68
CA ALA A 172 61.97 41.95 -48.54
C ALA A 172 61.95 40.57 -47.86
N LYS A 173 60.86 39.79 -48.01
CA LYS A 173 60.72 38.45 -47.39
C LYS A 173 61.87 37.46 -47.62
N PRO A 174 62.54 37.40 -48.79
CA PRO A 174 63.68 36.49 -49.00
C PRO A 174 64.95 36.90 -48.26
N TYR A 175 64.99 38.11 -47.70
CA TYR A 175 66.15 38.70 -47.02
C TYR A 175 65.99 38.75 -45.49
N LEU A 176 64.94 38.11 -44.96
CA LEU A 176 64.65 37.91 -43.54
C LEU A 176 64.66 36.41 -43.26
#